data_AF-A0A7X8X2L3-F1
#
_entry.id   AF-A0A7X8X2L3-F1
#
_cell.length_a   1.000
_cell.length_b   1.000
_cell.length_c   1.000
_cell.angle_alpha   90.00
_cell.angle_beta   90.00
_cell.angle_gamma   90.00
#
_symmetry.space_group_name_H-M   'P 1'
#
loop_
_entity.id
_entity.type
_entity.pdbx_description
1 polymer ?
#
loop_
_entity_poly.entity_id
_entity_poly.type
_entity_poly.pdbx_seq_one_letter_code
_entity_poly.pdbx_strand_id
1 'polypeptide(L)'
;MASDKSFAQEKTEEATPYRRREARRKGQVAKSFDLNAAFNLFVLVSLLFSLQGYYLDLIQSFLAGCCAEISSLAPDGPIVLLQRGGRFFFTLLMPIFLSAFLAALVSNLVQVGFVVSGESLKPKWERLN
;
A
#
# COMPACT_ATOMS: atom_id res chain seq x y z
N MET A 1 -3.73 -48.50 7.55
CA MET A 1 -5.11 -48.84 7.95
C MET A 1 -5.85 -47.52 8.12
N ALA A 2 -6.86 -47.31 7.27
CA ALA A 2 -7.92 -46.29 7.33
C ALA A 2 -7.54 -44.78 7.33
N SER A 3 -7.51 -44.21 6.12
CA SER A 3 -8.37 -43.09 5.70
C SER A 3 -8.79 -42.09 6.79
N ASP A 4 -7.97 -41.05 7.02
CA ASP A 4 -8.51 -39.79 7.54
C ASP A 4 -8.89 -38.90 6.35
N LYS A 5 -10.18 -38.96 6.08
CA LYS A 5 -10.92 -38.45 4.95
C LYS A 5 -10.68 -36.96 4.76
N SER A 6 -10.30 -36.57 3.55
CA SER A 6 -11.10 -35.73 2.63
C SER A 6 -12.26 -34.89 3.22
N PHE A 7 -12.07 -34.17 4.32
CA PHE A 7 -13.02 -33.19 4.86
C PHE A 7 -12.68 -31.76 4.43
N ALA A 8 -11.93 -31.61 3.34
CA ALA A 8 -12.15 -30.53 2.38
C ALA A 8 -13.43 -30.82 1.55
N GLN A 9 -14.48 -31.27 2.22
CA GLN A 9 -15.83 -31.20 1.70
C GLN A 9 -16.08 -29.71 1.55
N GLU A 10 -15.99 -29.23 0.31
CA GLU A 10 -16.42 -27.90 -0.09
C GLU A 10 -17.74 -27.63 0.63
N LYS A 11 -17.71 -26.77 1.64
CA LYS A 11 -18.92 -26.33 2.32
C LYS A 11 -19.67 -25.51 1.28
N THR A 12 -20.49 -26.19 0.49
CA THR A 12 -21.37 -25.64 -0.54
C THR A 12 -22.52 -24.84 0.07
N GLU A 13 -22.71 -24.94 1.39
CA GLU A 13 -23.64 -24.09 2.12
C GLU A 13 -23.01 -22.75 2.51
N GLU A 14 -23.70 -21.69 2.13
CA GLU A 14 -23.41 -20.35 2.60
C GLU A 14 -23.32 -20.30 4.14
N ALA A 15 -22.30 -19.62 4.67
CA ALA A 15 -22.19 -19.42 6.10
C ALA A 15 -23.46 -18.75 6.65
N THR A 16 -24.09 -19.39 7.65
CA THR A 16 -25.28 -18.85 8.32
C THR A 16 -25.02 -17.44 8.86
N PRO A 17 -26.05 -16.58 8.97
CA PRO A 17 -25.88 -15.20 9.41
C PRO A 17 -25.21 -15.08 10.79
N TYR A 18 -25.43 -16.06 11.68
CA TYR A 18 -24.74 -16.17 12.97
C TYR A 18 -23.23 -16.40 12.80
N ARG A 19 -22.82 -17.38 11.97
CA ARG A 19 -21.39 -17.66 11.69
C ARG A 19 -20.66 -16.48 11.05
N ARG A 20 -21.31 -15.72 10.15
CA ARG A 20 -20.71 -14.52 9.55
C ARG A 20 -20.47 -13.40 10.59
N ARG A 21 -21.41 -13.19 11.52
CA ARG A 21 -21.27 -12.21 12.61
C ARG A 21 -20.18 -12.61 13.59
N GLU A 22 -20.10 -13.89 13.95
CA GLU A 22 -19.06 -14.46 14.81
C GLU A 22 -17.65 -14.27 14.19
N ALA A 23 -17.49 -14.58 12.90
CA ALA A 23 -16.23 -14.39 12.17
C ALA A 23 -15.81 -12.91 12.13
N ARG A 24 -16.76 -12.00 11.85
CA ARG A 24 -16.54 -10.55 11.94
C ARG A 24 -16.10 -10.11 13.35
N ARG A 25 -16.76 -10.60 14.41
CA ARG A 25 -16.34 -10.32 15.81
C ARG A 25 -14.92 -10.80 16.11
N LYS A 26 -14.51 -11.93 15.52
CA LYS A 26 -13.15 -12.48 15.61
C LYS A 26 -12.12 -11.78 14.71
N GLY A 27 -12.52 -10.75 13.96
CA GLY A 27 -11.66 -10.03 13.00
C GLY A 27 -11.40 -10.77 11.69
N GLN A 28 -12.07 -11.90 11.46
CA GLN A 28 -11.94 -12.71 10.24
C GLN A 28 -12.98 -12.24 9.22
N VAL A 29 -12.65 -11.20 8.46
CA VAL A 29 -13.51 -10.69 7.39
C VAL A 29 -12.91 -11.04 6.04
N ALA A 30 -13.73 -11.62 5.17
CA ALA A 30 -13.34 -11.88 3.78
C ALA A 30 -13.08 -10.54 3.08
N LYS A 31 -11.89 -10.42 2.47
CA LYS A 31 -11.51 -9.28 1.63
C LYS A 31 -10.93 -9.79 0.33
N SER A 32 -11.18 -9.09 -0.77
CA SER A 32 -10.61 -9.45 -2.06
C SER A 32 -9.22 -8.82 -2.18
N PHE A 33 -8.20 -9.66 -2.23
CA PHE A 33 -6.83 -9.19 -2.44
C PHE A 33 -6.68 -8.54 -3.82
N ASP A 34 -7.27 -9.15 -4.85
CA ASP A 34 -7.22 -8.67 -6.23
C ASP A 34 -7.90 -7.30 -6.40
N LEU A 35 -9.04 -7.09 -5.73
CA LEU A 35 -9.72 -5.79 -5.79
C LEU A 35 -8.90 -4.68 -5.11
N ASN A 36 -8.25 -4.99 -3.99
CA ASN A 36 -7.34 -4.03 -3.33
C ASN A 36 -6.15 -3.68 -4.24
N ALA A 37 -5.53 -4.68 -4.86
CA ALA A 37 -4.41 -4.48 -5.77
C ALA A 37 -4.81 -3.66 -7.01
N ALA A 38 -5.94 -4.01 -7.64
CA ALA A 38 -6.46 -3.29 -8.80
C ALA A 38 -6.82 -1.84 -8.48
N PHE A 39 -7.47 -1.59 -7.34
CA PHE A 39 -7.80 -0.22 -6.91
C PHE A 39 -6.54 0.60 -6.64
N ASN A 40 -5.55 0.03 -5.96
CA ASN A 40 -4.31 0.73 -5.67
C ASN A 40 -3.54 1.06 -6.96
N LEU A 41 -3.48 0.13 -7.91
CA LEU A 41 -2.88 0.35 -9.22
C LEU A 41 -3.61 1.47 -9.99
N PHE A 42 -4.94 1.45 -9.99
CA PHE A 42 -5.75 2.49 -10.63
C PHE A 42 -5.47 3.89 -10.06
N VAL A 43 -5.38 4.02 -8.73
CA VAL A 43 -5.06 5.30 -8.08
C VAL A 43 -3.66 5.78 -8.46
N LEU A 44 -2.67 4.89 -8.43
CA LEU A 44 -1.28 5.24 -8.77
C LEU A 44 -1.13 5.69 -10.22
N VAL A 45 -1.73 4.96 -11.17
CA VAL A 45 -1.71 5.33 -12.59
C VAL A 45 -2.41 6.66 -12.82
N SER A 46 -3.58 6.87 -12.19
CA SER A 46 -4.33 8.12 -12.30
C SER A 46 -3.56 9.31 -11.74
N LEU A 47 -2.85 9.12 -10.63
CA LEU A 47 -1.98 10.13 -10.03
C LEU A 47 -0.81 10.48 -10.95
N LEU A 48 -0.11 9.47 -11.48
CA LEU A 48 1.00 9.70 -12.41
C LEU A 48 0.54 10.43 -13.67
N PHE A 49 -0.61 10.04 -14.22
CA PHE A 49 -1.19 10.72 -15.39
C PHE A 49 -1.55 12.17 -15.09
N SER A 50 -2.10 12.44 -13.90
CA SER A 50 -2.49 13.79 -13.49
C SER A 50 -1.28 14.69 -13.18
N LEU A 51 -0.21 14.12 -12.64
CA LEU A 51 1.00 14.84 -12.22
C LEU A 51 2.15 14.76 -13.22
N GLN A 52 1.95 14.17 -14.40
CA GLN A 52 3.03 13.95 -15.37
C GLN A 52 3.78 15.24 -15.73
N GLY A 53 3.06 16.35 -15.95
CA GLY A 53 3.68 17.65 -16.27
C GLY A 53 4.52 18.17 -15.11
N TYR A 54 3.96 18.14 -13.90
CA TYR A 54 4.68 18.53 -12.68
C TYR A 54 5.96 17.71 -12.47
N TYR A 55 5.90 16.40 -12.67
CA TYR A 55 7.09 15.55 -12.52
C TYR A 55 8.15 15.82 -13.59
N LEU A 56 7.73 16.05 -14.85
CA LEU A 56 8.66 16.42 -15.92
C LEU A 56 9.38 17.73 -15.58
N ASP A 57 8.64 18.77 -15.16
CA ASP A 57 9.20 20.06 -14.78
C ASP A 57 10.15 19.93 -13.57
N LEU A 58 9.77 19.12 -12.58
CA LEU A 58 10.58 18.86 -11.39
C LEU A 58 11.91 18.18 -11.75
N ILE A 59 11.87 17.17 -12.61
CA ILE A 59 13.05 16.44 -13.10
C ILE A 59 13.96 17.37 -13.91
N GLN A 60 13.39 18.15 -14.84
CA GLN A 60 14.15 19.09 -15.65
C GLN A 60 14.82 20.16 -14.79
N SER A 61 14.09 20.74 -13.83
CA SER A 61 14.62 21.75 -12.91
C SER A 61 15.73 21.20 -12.03
N PHE A 62 15.60 19.95 -11.59
CA PHE A 62 16.63 19.26 -10.82
C PHE A 62 17.90 19.04 -11.64
N LEU A 63 17.77 18.48 -12.86
CA LEU A 63 18.90 18.22 -13.75
C LEU A 63 19.63 19.51 -14.14
N ALA A 64 18.89 20.55 -14.54
CA ALA A 64 19.46 21.86 -14.88
C ALA A 64 20.23 22.45 -13.69
N GLY A 65 19.67 22.32 -12.49
CA GLY A 65 20.31 22.72 -11.24
C GLY A 65 21.63 22.00 -10.96
N CYS A 66 21.65 20.69 -11.14
CA CYS A 66 22.86 19.88 -10.96
C CYS A 66 23.96 20.27 -11.96
N CYS A 67 23.63 20.50 -13.23
CA CYS A 67 24.61 20.91 -14.24
C CYS A 67 25.21 22.29 -13.96
N ALA A 68 24.41 23.24 -13.46
CA ALA A 68 24.87 24.56 -13.09
C ALA A 68 25.87 24.53 -11.92
N GLU A 69 25.59 23.70 -10.91
CA GLU A 69 26.45 23.60 -9.71
C GLU A 69 27.77 22.86 -9.96
N ILE A 70 27.79 21.86 -10.85
CA ILE A 70 29.05 21.18 -11.25
C ILE A 70 30.01 22.16 -11.93
N SER A 71 29.48 23.17 -12.62
CA SER A 71 30.27 24.19 -13.31
C SER A 71 30.85 25.23 -12.35
N SER A 72 30.26 25.39 -11.15
CA SER A 72 30.77 26.24 -10.08
C SER A 72 31.52 25.39 -9.05
N LEU A 73 32.85 25.30 -9.14
CA LEU A 73 33.71 24.61 -8.16
C LEU A 73 33.70 25.35 -6.79
N ALA A 74 32.55 25.42 -6.11
CA ALA A 74 32.42 25.98 -4.78
C ALA A 74 32.74 24.92 -3.72
N PRO A 75 33.45 25.28 -2.62
CA PRO A 75 33.84 24.35 -1.56
C PRO A 75 32.65 23.67 -0.85
N ASP A 76 31.46 24.29 -0.87
CA ASP A 76 30.23 23.75 -0.27
C ASP A 76 29.40 22.87 -1.23
N GLY A 77 29.85 22.67 -2.47
CA GLY A 77 29.12 21.98 -3.53
C GLY A 77 28.54 20.60 -3.16
N PRO A 78 29.27 19.71 -2.47
CA PRO A 78 28.76 18.38 -2.12
C PRO A 78 27.57 18.41 -1.15
N ILE A 79 27.56 19.33 -0.17
CA ILE A 79 26.49 19.42 0.83
C ILE A 79 25.22 20.01 0.19
N VAL A 80 25.39 21.05 -0.64
CA VAL A 80 24.27 21.67 -1.36
C VAL A 80 23.64 20.66 -2.33
N LEU A 81 24.45 19.91 -3.06
CA LEU A 81 23.97 18.86 -3.97
C LEU A 81 23.23 17.75 -3.22
N LEU A 82 23.73 17.33 -2.05
CA LEU A 82 23.07 16.32 -1.22
C LEU A 82 21.71 16.82 -0.70
N GLN A 83 21.64 18.06 -0.21
CA GLN A 83 20.38 18.66 0.26
C GLN A 83 19.37 18.80 -0.89
N ARG A 84 19.83 19.23 -2.06
CA ARG A 84 19.00 19.38 -3.26
C ARG A 84 18.48 18.03 -3.75
N GLY A 85 19.35 17.02 -3.82
CA GLY A 85 19.01 15.64 -4.16
C GLY A 85 18.02 15.03 -3.16
N GLY A 86 18.25 15.23 -1.86
CA GLY A 86 17.33 14.79 -0.82
C GLY A 86 15.94 15.43 -0.97
N ARG A 87 15.88 16.75 -1.16
CA ARG A 87 14.62 17.46 -1.36
C ARG A 87 13.89 16.96 -2.62
N PHE A 88 14.60 16.84 -3.74
CA PHE A 88 14.04 16.29 -4.97
C PHE A 88 13.45 14.89 -4.77
N PHE A 89 14.21 13.99 -4.13
CA PHE A 89 13.78 12.62 -3.84
C PHE A 89 12.50 12.58 -2.99
N PHE A 90 12.46 13.35 -1.90
CA PHE A 90 11.27 13.42 -1.04
C PHE A 90 10.07 14.02 -1.77
N THR A 91 10.25 15.13 -2.50
CA THR A 91 9.17 15.76 -3.26
C THR A 91 8.62 14.84 -4.35
N LEU A 92 9.48 14.04 -4.99
CA LEU A 92 9.08 13.09 -6.02
C LEU A 92 8.27 11.91 -5.44
N LEU A 93 8.75 11.31 -4.34
CA LEU A 93 8.18 10.06 -3.82
C LEU A 93 7.03 10.26 -2.83
N MET A 94 6.98 11.38 -2.11
CA MET A 94 5.97 11.63 -1.09
C MET A 94 4.52 11.51 -1.63
N PRO A 95 4.14 12.12 -2.77
CA PRO A 95 2.79 11.95 -3.31
C PRO A 95 2.47 10.52 -3.74
N ILE A 96 3.45 9.76 -4.24
CA ILE A 96 3.28 8.35 -4.62
C ILE A 96 3.01 7.49 -3.39
N PHE A 97 3.84 7.61 -2.35
CA PHE A 97 3.66 6.84 -1.12
C PHE A 97 2.39 7.23 -0.38
N LEU A 98 2.09 8.53 -0.28
CA LEU A 98 0.90 9.01 0.39
C LEU A 98 -0.37 8.50 -0.32
N SER A 99 -0.42 8.57 -1.64
CA SER A 99 -1.57 8.08 -2.40
C SER A 99 -1.72 6.56 -2.30
N ALA A 100 -0.65 5.78 -2.40
CA ALA A 100 -0.69 4.33 -2.21
C ALA A 100 -1.19 3.95 -0.81
N PHE A 101 -0.69 4.65 0.22
CA PHE A 101 -1.12 4.43 1.60
C PHE A 101 -2.61 4.74 1.78
N LEU A 102 -3.07 5.89 1.30
CA LEU A 102 -4.47 6.28 1.38
C LEU A 102 -5.38 5.35 0.57
N ALA A 103 -4.98 4.95 -0.63
CA ALA A 103 -5.73 4.01 -1.46
C ALA A 103 -5.84 2.64 -0.81
N ALA A 104 -4.76 2.13 -0.21
CA ALA A 104 -4.77 0.88 0.54
C ALA A 104 -5.67 0.98 1.78
N LEU A 105 -5.63 2.09 2.50
CA LEU A 105 -6.48 2.33 3.67
C LEU A 105 -7.96 2.39 3.27
N VAL A 106 -8.30 3.20 2.27
CA VAL A 106 -9.67 3.38 1.78
C VAL A 106 -10.22 2.08 1.22
N SER A 107 -9.47 1.34 0.41
CA SER A 107 -9.92 0.07 -0.14
C SER A 107 -10.22 -0.98 0.94
N ASN A 108 -9.36 -1.08 1.97
CA ASN A 108 -9.65 -1.97 3.11
C ASN A 108 -10.88 -1.49 3.90
N LEU A 109 -11.01 -0.19 4.16
CA LEU A 109 -12.16 0.37 4.90
C LEU A 109 -13.48 0.19 4.15
N VAL A 110 -13.49 0.41 2.84
CA VAL A 110 -14.70 0.24 2.01
C VAL A 110 -15.10 -1.22 1.89
N GLN A 111 -14.16 -2.16 1.74
CA GLN A 111 -14.48 -3.58 1.61
C GLN A 111 -14.92 -4.22 2.94
N VAL A 112 -14.19 -3.96 4.02
CA VAL A 112 -14.36 -4.66 5.30
C VAL A 112 -15.29 -3.89 6.25
N GLY A 113 -15.33 -2.56 6.12
CA GLY A 113 -15.88 -1.66 7.12
C GLY A 113 -14.91 -1.48 8.30
N PHE A 114 -15.36 -0.75 9.33
CA PHE A 114 -14.61 -0.61 10.57
C PHE A 114 -14.86 -1.85 11.45
N VAL A 115 -13.89 -2.76 11.52
CA VAL A 115 -13.99 -3.99 12.34
C VAL A 115 -12.83 -4.04 13.33
N VAL A 116 -13.11 -3.69 14.58
CA VAL A 116 -12.15 -3.78 15.69
C VAL A 116 -12.42 -5.07 16.46
N SER A 117 -11.41 -5.94 16.55
CA SER A 117 -11.49 -7.19 17.30
C SER A 117 -10.25 -7.37 18.18
N GLY A 118 -10.45 -7.37 19.49
CA GLY A 118 -9.40 -7.72 20.45
C GLY A 118 -8.98 -9.20 20.39
N GLU A 119 -9.85 -10.07 19.86
CA GLU A 119 -9.51 -11.49 19.66
C GLU A 119 -8.53 -11.72 18.50
N SER A 120 -8.50 -10.83 17.51
CA SER A 120 -7.54 -10.94 16.38
C SER A 120 -6.11 -10.56 16.76
N LEU A 121 -5.92 -9.85 17.88
CA LEU A 121 -4.61 -9.49 18.43
C LEU A 121 -4.01 -10.60 19.30
N LYS A 122 -4.81 -11.58 19.73
CA LYS A 122 -4.31 -12.72 20.50
C LYS A 122 -3.51 -13.64 19.56
N PRO A 123 -2.26 -14.01 19.90
CA PRO A 123 -1.51 -14.98 19.12
C PRO A 123 -2.26 -16.32 19.12
N LYS A 124 -2.60 -16.82 17.93
CA LYS A 124 -3.23 -18.13 17.77
C LYS A 124 -2.17 -19.12 17.34
N TRP A 125 -1.74 -19.98 18.26
CA TRP A 125 -0.76 -21.05 18.01
C TRP A 125 -1.23 -22.02 16.91
N GLU A 126 -2.54 -22.11 16.68
CA GLU A 126 -3.18 -22.85 15.59
C GLU A 126 -2.77 -22.38 14.17
N ARG A 127 -2.17 -21.18 14.02
CA ARG A 127 -1.72 -20.63 12.73
C ARG A 127 -0.25 -20.95 12.37
N LEU A 128 0.46 -21.70 13.22
CA LEU A 128 1.89 -22.03 13.05
C LEU A 128 2.15 -23.48 12.57
N ASN A 129 1.15 -24.16 11.99
CA ASN A 129 1.34 -25.48 11.38
C ASN A 129 2.05 -25.39 10.02
#